data_AF-A0A918JL37-F1
#
_entry.id   AF-A0A918JL37-F1
#
_cell.length_a   1.000
_cell.length_b   1.000
_cell.length_c   1.000
_cell.angle_alpha   90.00
_cell.angle_beta   90.00
_cell.angle_gamma   90.00
#
_symmetry.space_group_name_H-M   'P 1'
#
loop_
_entity.id
_entity.type
_entity.pdbx_description
1 polymer ?
#
loop_
_entity_poly.entity_id
_entity_poly.type
_entity_poly.pdbx_seq_one_letter_code
_entity_poly.pdbx_strand_id
1 'polypeptide(L)'
;MTLVATLDTSFDLLEGETLLEGLERTGHELEYQCRSGYCGSCRTRLISGEVRYISEPLAFVSRNEVLPCCCVPVDTVHLDVARSYGPEQPALSEELEPQSSLDFNKS
;
A
#
# COMPACT_ATOMS: atom_id res chain seq x y z
N MET A 1 16.03 -10.93 0.24
CA MET A 1 14.68 -10.77 -0.33
C MET A 1 13.74 -11.60 0.53
N THR A 2 12.67 -10.97 1.02
CA THR A 2 11.74 -11.56 1.98
C THR A 2 10.37 -11.67 1.33
N LEU A 3 9.71 -12.82 1.47
CA LEU A 3 8.40 -13.07 0.88
C LEU A 3 7.30 -12.39 1.72
N VAL A 4 6.41 -11.68 1.04
CA VAL A 4 5.18 -11.10 1.60
C VAL A 4 4.00 -11.78 0.94
N ALA A 5 3.16 -12.43 1.73
CA ALA A 5 1.91 -13.02 1.27
C ALA A 5 0.72 -12.15 1.72
N THR A 6 -0.24 -12.01 0.83
CA THR A 6 -1.49 -11.28 1.06
C THR A 6 -2.67 -12.24 0.81
N LEU A 7 -3.91 -11.74 0.86
CA LEU A 7 -5.09 -12.57 0.68
C LEU A 7 -5.20 -13.17 -0.73
N ASP A 8 -4.70 -12.45 -1.74
CA ASP A 8 -4.90 -12.78 -3.15
C ASP A 8 -3.61 -13.06 -3.92
N THR A 9 -2.43 -12.74 -3.36
CA THR A 9 -1.15 -12.94 -4.03
C THR A 9 0.03 -13.03 -3.05
N SER A 10 1.24 -13.24 -3.57
CA SER A 10 2.48 -13.12 -2.83
C SER A 10 3.55 -12.47 -3.70
N PHE A 11 4.45 -11.70 -3.09
CA PHE A 11 5.52 -11.00 -3.79
C PHE A 11 6.79 -10.89 -2.94
N ASP A 12 7.93 -10.70 -3.61
CA ASP A 12 9.19 -10.39 -2.94
C ASP A 12 9.27 -8.90 -2.59
N LEU A 13 9.63 -8.63 -1.34
CA LEU A 13 9.97 -7.29 -0.90
C LEU A 13 11.39 -6.93 -1.34
N LEU A 14 11.54 -5.77 -2.00
CA LEU A 14 12.84 -5.30 -2.46
C LEU A 14 13.68 -4.78 -1.30
N GLU A 15 14.99 -4.75 -1.50
CA GLU A 15 15.90 -4.24 -0.49
C GLU A 15 15.67 -2.74 -0.24
N GLY A 16 15.52 -2.37 1.03
CA GLY A 16 15.25 -0.99 1.45
C GLY A 16 13.77 -0.60 1.46
N GLU A 17 12.86 -1.44 0.96
CA GLU A 17 11.42 -1.17 1.03
C GLU A 17 10.85 -1.44 2.44
N THR A 18 9.97 -0.55 2.86
CA THR A 18 8.97 -0.80 3.90
C THR A 18 7.89 -1.74 3.39
N LEU A 19 7.14 -2.37 4.29
CA LEU A 19 5.98 -3.17 3.87
C LEU A 19 4.96 -2.34 3.08
N LEU A 20 4.76 -1.06 3.42
CA LEU A 20 3.86 -0.19 2.67
C LEU A 20 4.31 -0.02 1.22
N GLU A 21 5.60 0.27 0.98
CA GLU A 21 6.13 0.48 -0.37
C GLU A 21 5.98 -0.79 -1.24
N GLY A 22 6.25 -1.96 -0.67
CA GLY A 22 6.03 -3.24 -1.37
C GLY A 22 4.56 -3.49 -1.70
N LEU A 23 3.65 -3.17 -0.76
CA LEU A 23 2.21 -3.29 -0.95
C LEU A 23 1.70 -2.33 -2.05
N GLU A 24 2.10 -1.06 -2.03
CA GLU A 24 1.78 -0.07 -3.06
C GLU A 24 2.28 -0.52 -4.44
N ARG A 25 3.55 -0.94 -4.53
CA ARG A 25 4.18 -1.42 -5.78
C ARG A 25 3.46 -2.61 -6.40
N THR A 26 2.82 -3.44 -5.57
CA THR A 26 2.11 -4.65 -6.01
C THR A 26 0.60 -4.45 -6.16
N GLY A 27 0.10 -3.22 -6.04
CA GLY A 27 -1.29 -2.87 -6.30
C GLY A 27 -2.24 -3.09 -5.12
N HIS A 28 -1.72 -3.17 -3.90
CA HIS A 28 -2.52 -3.22 -2.67
C HIS A 28 -2.88 -1.80 -2.24
N GLU A 29 -4.15 -1.60 -1.91
CA GLU A 29 -4.64 -0.32 -1.42
C GLU A 29 -4.74 -0.36 0.10
N LEU A 30 -4.05 0.58 0.73
CA LEU A 30 -4.07 0.79 2.17
C LEU A 30 -4.35 2.26 2.43
N GLU A 31 -5.15 2.53 3.46
CA GLU A 31 -5.25 3.90 3.97
C GLU A 31 -3.93 4.30 4.62
N TYR A 32 -3.28 5.37 4.18
CA TYR A 32 -2.09 5.88 4.86
C TYR A 32 -2.05 7.41 4.82
N GLN A 33 -1.32 8.02 5.75
CA GLN A 33 -1.16 9.48 5.81
C GLN A 33 0.27 9.89 6.15
N CYS A 34 0.77 9.51 7.33
CA CYS A 34 2.03 10.07 7.85
C CYS A 34 3.31 9.39 7.36
N ARG A 35 3.25 8.13 6.89
CA ARG A 35 4.42 7.30 6.53
C ARG A 35 5.52 7.24 7.60
N SER A 36 5.18 7.43 8.87
CA SER A 36 6.15 7.49 9.98
C SER A 36 5.65 6.84 11.27
N GLY A 37 4.58 6.05 11.21
CA GLY A 37 4.04 5.34 12.38
C GLY A 37 3.35 6.24 13.42
N TYR A 38 3.06 7.50 13.11
CA TYR A 38 2.43 8.45 14.03
C TYR A 38 0.90 8.40 14.02
N CYS A 39 0.28 8.34 12.84
CA CYS A 39 -1.19 8.44 12.72
C CYS A 39 -1.92 7.10 12.85
N GLY A 40 -1.25 5.97 12.58
CA GLY A 40 -1.85 4.64 12.60
C GLY A 40 -2.80 4.32 11.44
N SER A 41 -2.95 5.19 10.44
CA SER A 41 -3.88 4.97 9.31
C SER A 41 -3.54 3.71 8.51
N CYS A 42 -2.24 3.41 8.33
CA CYS A 42 -1.78 2.24 7.57
C CYS A 42 -1.97 0.91 8.28
N ARG A 43 -2.66 0.87 9.42
CA ARG A 43 -2.78 -0.34 10.22
C ARG A 43 -3.33 -1.50 9.40
N THR A 44 -2.64 -2.63 9.47
CA THR A 44 -3.04 -3.86 8.79
C THR A 44 -2.92 -5.03 9.75
N ARG A 45 -3.82 -6.01 9.62
CA ARG A 45 -3.77 -7.21 10.44
C ARG A 45 -2.68 -8.15 9.93
N LEU A 46 -1.81 -8.58 10.84
CA LEU A 46 -0.79 -9.59 10.62
C LEU A 46 -1.36 -10.97 10.95
N ILE A 47 -1.44 -11.84 9.94
CA ILE A 47 -1.93 -13.21 10.05
C ILE A 47 -0.83 -14.11 10.61
N SER A 48 0.40 -13.98 10.09
CA SER A 48 1.57 -14.72 10.56
C SER A 48 2.88 -14.04 10.14
N GLY A 49 3.98 -14.46 10.76
CA GLY A 49 5.33 -13.92 10.56
C GLY A 49 5.69 -12.85 11.58
N GLU A 50 6.86 -12.24 11.40
CA GLU A 50 7.40 -11.22 12.28
C GLU A 50 7.87 -9.99 11.50
N VAL A 51 7.64 -8.80 12.08
CA VAL A 51 8.11 -7.52 11.54
C VAL A 51 8.97 -6.80 12.56
N ARG A 52 9.91 -6.01 12.05
CA ARG A 52 10.72 -5.08 12.84
C ARG A 52 10.40 -3.65 12.43
N TYR A 53 10.16 -2.79 13.40
CA TYR A 53 9.99 -1.36 13.16
C TYR A 53 11.34 -0.69 12.87
N ILE A 54 11.37 0.17 11.84
CA ILE A 54 12.53 1.01 11.53
C ILE A 54 12.65 2.12 12.59
N SER A 55 11.50 2.67 12.98
CA SER A 55 11.35 3.66 14.05
C SER A 55 10.19 3.26 14.94
N GLU A 56 10.33 3.48 16.25
CA GLU A 56 9.29 3.16 17.22
C GLU A 56 7.98 3.90 16.88
N PRO A 57 6.87 3.20 16.64
CA PRO A 57 5.61 3.84 16.29
C PRO A 57 5.00 4.54 17.52
N LEU A 58 4.41 5.71 17.28
CA LEU A 58 3.67 6.45 18.32
C LEU A 58 2.19 6.06 18.36
N ALA A 59 1.66 5.53 17.26
CA ALA A 59 0.34 4.97 17.22
C ALA A 59 0.29 3.63 17.97
N PHE A 60 -0.82 3.37 18.65
CA PHE A 60 -1.08 2.08 19.28
C PHE A 60 -1.18 0.98 18.22
N VAL A 61 -0.52 -0.16 18.47
CA VAL A 61 -0.53 -1.34 17.60
C VAL A 61 -0.92 -2.56 18.43
N SER A 62 -1.98 -3.26 18.02
CA SER A 62 -2.39 -4.51 18.68
C SER A 62 -1.45 -5.66 18.32
N ARG A 63 -1.46 -6.75 19.11
CA ARG A 63 -0.57 -7.90 18.88
C ARG A 63 -0.69 -8.55 17.49
N ASN A 64 -1.84 -8.43 16.86
CA ASN A 64 -2.17 -8.99 15.54
C ASN A 64 -2.21 -7.91 14.45
N GLU A 65 -1.60 -6.75 14.70
CA GLU A 65 -1.60 -5.62 13.79
C GLU A 65 -0.16 -5.13 13.59
N VAL A 66 0.05 -4.47 12.45
CA VAL A 66 1.32 -3.83 12.11
C VAL A 66 1.06 -2.48 11.46
N LEU A 67 2.06 -1.62 11.46
CA LEU A 67 2.07 -0.38 10.68
C LEU A 67 3.05 -0.52 9.51
N PRO A 68 2.59 -0.96 8.32
CA PRO A 68 3.42 -1.23 7.15
C PRO A 68 4.32 -0.06 6.74
N CYS A 69 3.91 1.17 7.05
CA CYS A 69 4.63 2.37 6.66
C CYS A 69 5.97 2.60 7.37
N CYS A 70 6.24 1.89 8.47
CA CYS A 70 7.45 2.08 9.27
C CYS A 70 8.05 0.76 9.76
N CYS A 71 7.73 -0.36 9.11
CA CYS A 71 8.30 -1.67 9.44
C CYS A 71 8.78 -2.44 8.21
N VAL A 72 9.70 -3.35 8.47
CA VAL A 72 10.23 -4.33 7.52
C VAL A 72 10.01 -5.74 8.06
N PRO A 73 9.76 -6.74 7.21
CA PRO A 73 9.60 -8.11 7.64
C PRO A 73 10.94 -8.71 8.08
N VAL A 74 10.92 -9.50 9.15
CA VAL A 74 12.07 -10.29 9.63
C VAL A 74 12.11 -11.64 8.90
N ASP A 75 10.94 -12.21 8.64
CA ASP A 75 10.72 -13.47 7.94
C ASP A 75 9.53 -13.38 6.97
N THR A 76 9.03 -14.51 6.49
CA THR A 76 7.86 -14.52 5.62
C THR A 76 6.62 -14.07 6.39
N VAL A 77 6.01 -12.96 5.94
CA VAL A 77 4.83 -12.38 6.58
C VAL A 77 3.57 -12.59 5.75
N HIS A 78 2.45 -12.77 6.44
CA HIS A 78 1.13 -12.88 5.85
C HIS A 78 0.23 -11.74 6.35
N LEU A 79 -0.30 -10.94 5.45
CA LEU A 79 -1.12 -9.77 5.76
C LEU A 79 -2.56 -9.95 5.28
N ASP A 80 -3.51 -9.48 6.09
CA ASP A 80 -4.93 -9.43 5.77
C ASP A 80 -5.22 -8.17 4.93
N VAL A 81 -4.75 -8.19 3.68
CA VAL A 81 -4.92 -7.13 2.69
C VAL A 81 -5.09 -7.76 1.31
N ALA A 82 -5.84 -7.09 0.43
CA ALA A 82 -6.04 -7.52 -0.95
C ALA A 82 -5.71 -6.37 -1.91
N ARG A 83 -5.40 -6.70 -3.17
CA ARG A 83 -5.26 -5.70 -4.23
C ARG A 83 -6.58 -4.99 -4.54
N SER A 84 -6.53 -3.69 -4.83
CA SER A 84 -7.74 -2.93 -5.24
C SER A 84 -8.10 -3.10 -6.70
N TYR A 85 -7.11 -3.43 -7.54
CA TYR A 85 -7.29 -3.77 -8.94
C TYR A 85 -6.73 -5.17 -9.20
N GLY A 86 -7.55 -6.04 -9.82
CA GLY A 86 -7.13 -7.40 -10.20
C GLY A 86 -5.96 -7.39 -11.20
N PRO A 87 -5.40 -8.55 -11.56
CA PRO A 87 -4.20 -8.66 -12.40
C PRO A 87 -4.31 -8.11 -13.84
N GLU A 88 -5.39 -7.42 -14.21
CA GLU A 88 -5.53 -6.70 -15.47
C GLU A 88 -6.20 -5.34 -15.24
N GLN A 89 -5.41 -4.27 -15.17
CA GLN A 89 -5.67 -3.03 -15.91
C GLN A 89 -4.51 -2.01 -15.79
N PRO A 90 -3.96 -1.51 -16.91
CA PRO A 90 -2.98 -0.44 -16.90
C PRO A 90 -3.62 0.87 -16.42
N ALA A 91 -2.81 1.67 -15.73
CA ALA A 91 -3.16 2.98 -15.20
C ALA A 91 -3.88 3.83 -16.25
N LEU A 92 -5.10 4.27 -15.93
CA LEU A 92 -5.84 5.25 -16.70
C LEU A 92 -5.17 6.61 -16.52
N SER A 93 -4.13 6.89 -17.31
CA SER A 93 -3.53 8.23 -17.38
C SER A 93 -2.96 8.51 -18.78
N GLU A 94 -3.85 8.66 -19.76
CA GLU A 94 -3.69 9.33 -21.07
C GLU A 94 -5.11 9.22 -21.69
N GLU A 95 -5.94 10.24 -21.89
CA GLU A 95 -5.82 11.52 -22.62
C GLU A 95 -6.67 12.60 -21.88
N LEU A 96 -6.15 13.76 -21.48
CA LEU A 96 -5.90 15.00 -22.25
C LEU A 96 -7.16 15.74 -22.78
N GLU A 97 -7.36 16.93 -22.18
CA GLU A 97 -7.95 18.19 -22.69
C GLU A 97 -9.49 18.36 -22.87
N PRO A 98 -10.10 19.38 -22.22
CA PRO A 98 -11.43 19.85 -22.60
C PRO A 98 -11.36 20.63 -23.92
N GLN A 99 -11.52 19.95 -25.05
CA GLN A 99 -11.93 20.58 -26.31
C GLN A 99 -13.44 20.87 -26.26
N SER A 100 -13.82 22.10 -25.90
CA SER A 100 -15.05 22.68 -26.46
C SER A 100 -14.80 24.15 -26.81
N SER A 101 -14.15 24.33 -27.95
CA SER A 101 -14.26 25.54 -28.76
C SER A 101 -15.72 25.76 -29.16
N LEU A 102 -16.20 26.98 -28.90
CA LEU A 102 -17.21 27.75 -29.62
C LEU A 102 -18.27 26.99 -30.45
N ASP A 103 -19.54 27.21 -30.08
CA ASP A 103 -20.54 27.58 -31.08
C ASP A 103 -21.16 28.93 -30.72
N PHE A 104 -20.81 29.91 -31.55
CA PHE A 104 -21.56 31.14 -31.75
C PHE A 104 -23.00 30.76 -32.13
N ASN A 105 -23.99 31.11 -31.30
CA ASN A 105 -25.32 31.37 -31.83
C ASN A 105 -25.75 32.81 -31.53
N LYS A 106 -25.58 33.59 -32.59
CA LYS A 106 -26.19 34.86 -32.96
C LYS A 106 -27.61 35.03 -32.41
N SER A 107 -27.84 36.12 -31.68
CA SER A 107 -29.13 36.82 -31.56
C SER A 107 -28.86 38.31 -31.58
#